data_AF-A0A7V8SYP9-F1
#
_entry.id   AF-A0A7V8SYP9-F1
#
_cell.length_a   1.000
_cell.length_b   1.000
_cell.length_c   1.000
_cell.angle_alpha   90.00
_cell.angle_beta   90.00
_cell.angle_gamma   90.00
#
_symmetry.space_group_name_H-M   'P 1'
#
loop_
_entity.id
_entity.type
_entity.pdbx_description
1 polymer ?
#
loop_
_entity_poly.entity_id
_entity_poly.type
_entity_poly.pdbx_seq_one_letter_code
_entity_poly.pdbx_strand_id
1 'polypeptide(L)'
;PVAIPDGNLPFQPSYPSRMLILPTGQLLFSDASPQLWVYTSTGTTDPRLQPIITGVTYNGRGIFTLTGKQLNGQSAGAAYGDDDQMDSNYPIIRMVSGSGRVYYARTTNWSKISIGLGGAETVNFTLNPRISPGHYALIVSGAGISSNPFDIQITEDEVEGERDN
;
A
#
# COMPACT_ATOMS: atom_id res chain seq x y z
N PRO A 1 -12.11 -20.18 5.63
CA PRO A 1 -11.74 -20.17 7.06
C PRO A 1 -12.96 -19.84 7.91
N VAL A 2 -13.16 -20.55 9.02
CA VAL A 2 -14.22 -20.21 9.98
C VAL A 2 -13.80 -18.94 10.72
N ALA A 3 -14.70 -17.98 10.87
CA ALA A 3 -14.43 -16.78 11.66
C ALA A 3 -14.16 -17.19 13.12
N ILE A 4 -13.03 -16.77 13.67
CA ILE A 4 -12.68 -17.02 15.07
C ILE A 4 -13.09 -15.76 15.84
N PRO A 5 -14.03 -15.87 16.81
CA PRO A 5 -14.44 -14.71 17.61
C PRO A 5 -13.34 -14.31 18.58
N ASP A 6 -13.15 -13.01 18.75
CA ASP A 6 -12.33 -12.46 19.82
C ASP A 6 -13.12 -12.50 21.14
N GLY A 7 -12.55 -13.17 22.15
CA GLY A 7 -13.17 -13.37 23.45
C GLY A 7 -13.24 -12.12 24.32
N ASN A 8 -12.49 -11.06 24.00
CA ASN A 8 -12.45 -9.82 24.77
C ASN A 8 -13.55 -8.84 24.36
N LEU A 9 -14.00 -8.87 23.09
CA LEU A 9 -14.98 -7.92 22.55
C LEU A 9 -16.29 -7.80 23.36
N PRO A 10 -16.87 -8.86 23.94
CA PRO A 10 -18.09 -8.74 24.75
C PRO A 10 -17.88 -8.01 26.09
N PHE A 11 -16.64 -7.85 26.54
CA PHE A 11 -16.29 -7.40 27.89
C PHE A 11 -15.45 -6.12 27.91
N GLN A 12 -15.11 -5.56 26.74
CA GLN A 12 -14.31 -4.36 26.63
C GLN A 12 -15.05 -3.22 25.93
N PRO A 13 -14.84 -1.97 26.37
CA PRO A 13 -15.29 -0.81 25.61
C PRO A 13 -14.50 -0.71 24.29
N SER A 14 -14.96 0.11 23.34
CA SER A 14 -14.34 0.24 22.01
C SER A 14 -13.10 1.12 21.96
N TYR A 15 -12.88 2.00 22.95
CA TYR A 15 -11.78 2.98 22.92
C TYR A 15 -10.34 2.42 22.98
N PRO A 16 -10.04 1.20 23.45
CA PRO A 16 -8.72 0.61 23.28
C PRO A 16 -8.53 -0.05 21.91
N SER A 17 -9.60 -0.21 21.12
CA SER A 17 -9.52 -0.88 19.82
C SER A 17 -8.84 -0.01 18.78
N ARG A 18 -8.01 -0.62 17.93
CA ARG A 18 -7.36 0.02 16.79
C ARG A 18 -7.57 -0.82 15.53
N MET A 19 -7.71 -0.13 14.41
CA MET A 19 -7.83 -0.72 13.09
C MET A 19 -6.77 -0.15 12.17
N LEU A 20 -6.21 -0.97 11.29
CA LEU A 20 -5.32 -0.54 10.22
C LEU A 20 -5.72 -1.24 8.94
N ILE A 21 -6.00 -0.47 7.89
CA ILE A 21 -6.21 -1.03 6.56
C ILE A 21 -4.85 -1.36 5.96
N LEU A 22 -4.62 -2.64 5.67
CA LEU A 22 -3.38 -3.13 5.09
C LEU A 22 -3.35 -2.87 3.58
N PRO A 23 -2.17 -2.76 2.94
CA PRO A 23 -2.06 -2.61 1.49
C PRO A 23 -2.67 -3.78 0.68
N THR A 24 -2.98 -4.90 1.34
CA THR A 24 -3.67 -6.05 0.77
C THR A 24 -5.19 -5.88 0.72
N GLY A 25 -5.73 -4.81 1.30
CA GLY A 25 -7.17 -4.57 1.48
C GLY A 25 -7.77 -5.27 2.70
N GLN A 26 -6.96 -6.02 3.47
CA GLN A 26 -7.37 -6.63 4.72
C GLN A 26 -7.37 -5.60 5.85
N LEU A 27 -8.22 -5.79 6.85
CA LEU A 27 -8.22 -4.99 8.08
C LEU A 27 -7.45 -5.73 9.16
N LEU A 28 -6.40 -5.09 9.68
CA LEU A 28 -5.74 -5.51 10.91
C LEU A 28 -6.47 -4.86 12.09
N PHE A 29 -6.84 -5.67 13.08
CA PHE A 29 -7.55 -5.24 14.27
C PHE A 29 -6.73 -5.60 15.51
N SER A 30 -6.74 -4.69 16.48
CA SER A 30 -6.19 -4.86 17.82
C SER A 30 -7.22 -4.39 18.84
N ASP A 31 -7.39 -5.16 19.91
CA ASP A 31 -8.16 -4.83 21.12
C ASP A 31 -7.23 -4.42 22.28
N ALA A 32 -5.97 -4.07 21.98
CA ALA A 32 -4.88 -3.85 22.93
C ALA A 32 -4.45 -5.09 23.72
N SER A 33 -4.90 -6.29 23.34
CA SER A 33 -4.28 -7.54 23.76
C SER A 33 -3.01 -7.85 22.94
N PRO A 34 -2.20 -8.84 23.36
CA PRO A 34 -1.09 -9.34 22.54
C PRO A 34 -1.52 -10.04 21.23
N GLN A 35 -2.81 -10.33 21.04
CA GLN A 35 -3.34 -10.99 19.86
C GLN A 35 -3.81 -9.97 18.82
N LEU A 36 -3.32 -10.10 17.59
CA LEU A 36 -3.82 -9.34 16.44
C LEU A 36 -4.78 -10.18 15.61
N TRP A 37 -5.77 -9.52 15.03
CA TRP A 37 -6.78 -10.16 14.19
C TRP A 37 -6.72 -9.60 12.78
N VAL A 38 -6.92 -10.45 11.77
CA VAL A 38 -7.00 -10.04 10.37
C VAL A 38 -8.36 -10.40 9.82
N TYR A 39 -9.10 -9.37 9.39
CA TYR A 39 -10.33 -9.55 8.64
C TYR A 39 -10.05 -9.45 7.14
N THR A 40 -10.44 -10.49 6.40
CA THR A 40 -10.38 -10.52 4.94
C THR A 40 -11.80 -10.38 4.41
N SER A 41 -12.10 -9.22 3.82
CA SER A 41 -13.40 -8.97 3.20
C SER A 41 -13.64 -9.95 2.05
N THR A 42 -14.87 -10.46 1.94
CA THR A 42 -15.33 -11.23 0.78
C THR A 42 -15.95 -10.34 -0.30
N GLY A 43 -16.01 -9.03 -0.08
CA GLY A 43 -16.50 -8.06 -1.05
C GLY A 43 -15.51 -7.82 -2.18
N THR A 44 -16.02 -7.39 -3.34
CA THR A 44 -15.21 -7.01 -4.49
C THR A 44 -15.00 -5.50 -4.52
N THR A 45 -13.77 -5.06 -4.75
CA THR A 45 -13.43 -3.66 -4.96
C THR A 45 -14.06 -3.13 -6.24
N ASP A 46 -14.72 -1.96 -6.18
CA ASP A 46 -15.18 -1.24 -7.38
C ASP A 46 -13.97 -0.76 -8.20
N PRO A 47 -13.81 -1.20 -9.47
CA PRO A 47 -12.67 -0.81 -10.30
C PRO A 47 -12.50 0.70 -10.49
N ARG A 48 -13.59 1.49 -10.38
CA ARG A 48 -13.54 2.96 -10.51
C ARG A 48 -12.79 3.63 -9.37
N LEU A 49 -12.68 2.96 -8.22
CA LEU A 49 -12.02 3.47 -7.02
C LEU A 49 -10.53 3.10 -6.96
N GLN A 50 -10.06 2.25 -7.87
CA GLN A 50 -8.68 1.75 -7.84
C GLN A 50 -7.66 2.82 -8.25
N PRO A 51 -6.46 2.85 -7.64
CA PRO A 51 -5.33 3.57 -8.20
C PRO A 51 -5.04 3.08 -9.64
N ILE A 52 -4.67 4.01 -10.51
CA ILE A 52 -4.32 3.70 -11.91
C ILE A 52 -2.87 4.13 -12.13
N ILE A 53 -2.02 3.16 -12.49
CA ILE A 53 -0.63 3.42 -12.89
C ILE A 53 -0.63 3.68 -14.40
N THR A 54 -0.08 4.82 -14.82
CA THR A 54 0.04 5.17 -16.24
C THR A 54 1.47 5.10 -16.76
N GLY A 55 2.46 5.10 -15.88
CA GLY A 55 3.86 4.91 -16.26
C GLY A 55 4.82 4.96 -15.08
N VAL A 56 6.02 4.44 -15.32
CA VAL A 56 7.17 4.49 -14.40
C VAL A 56 8.39 4.92 -15.20
N THR A 57 9.14 5.87 -14.67
CA THR A 57 10.39 6.38 -15.27
C THR A 57 11.52 6.26 -14.26
N TYR A 58 12.64 5.67 -14.65
CA TYR A 58 13.87 5.71 -13.87
C TYR A 58 14.58 7.05 -14.06
N ASN A 59 14.92 7.73 -12.97
CA ASN A 59 15.57 9.04 -12.98
C ASN A 59 17.07 8.96 -12.65
N GLY A 60 17.63 7.75 -12.52
CA GLY A 60 19.00 7.54 -12.05
C GLY A 60 19.09 7.45 -10.53
N ARG A 61 20.22 6.91 -10.05
CA ARG A 61 20.58 6.80 -8.62
C ARG A 61 19.50 6.10 -7.77
N GLY A 62 18.91 5.03 -8.31
CA GLY A 62 17.88 4.25 -7.60
C GLY A 62 16.51 4.92 -7.48
N ILE A 63 16.34 6.14 -8.01
CA ILE A 63 15.09 6.90 -7.91
C ILE A 63 14.23 6.67 -9.15
N PHE A 64 12.99 6.26 -8.92
CA PHE A 64 11.96 6.14 -9.94
C PHE A 64 10.85 7.17 -9.70
N THR A 65 10.17 7.62 -10.75
CA THR A 65 8.91 8.35 -10.66
C THR A 65 7.80 7.48 -11.24
N LEU A 66 6.80 7.17 -10.42
CA LEU A 66 5.54 6.60 -10.85
C LEU A 66 4.55 7.73 -11.14
N THR A 67 3.88 7.66 -12.29
CA THR A 67 2.79 8.56 -12.67
C THR A 67 1.48 7.78 -12.73
N GLY A 68 0.40 8.39 -12.25
CA GLY A 68 -0.90 7.75 -12.23
C GLY A 68 -2.04 8.67 -11.82
N LYS A 69 -3.12 8.07 -11.32
CA LYS A 69 -4.30 8.74 -10.77
C LYS A 69 -4.75 7.99 -9.52
N GLN A 70 -5.32 8.69 -8.54
CA GLN A 70 -5.93 8.07 -7.37
C GLN A 70 -4.90 7.27 -6.53
N LEU A 71 -3.62 7.66 -6.57
CA LEU A 71 -2.53 6.92 -5.95
C LEU A 71 -2.65 6.87 -4.42
N ASN A 72 -3.30 7.88 -3.85
CA ASN A 72 -3.61 7.99 -2.42
C ASN A 72 -4.90 7.27 -2.01
N GLY A 73 -5.68 6.73 -2.96
CA GLY A 73 -6.95 6.07 -2.68
C GLY A 73 -8.12 7.04 -2.41
N GLN A 74 -9.20 6.48 -1.85
CA GLN A 74 -10.52 7.13 -1.77
C GLN A 74 -10.97 7.47 -0.34
N SER A 75 -10.10 7.23 0.64
CA SER A 75 -10.35 7.47 2.07
C SER A 75 -9.04 7.66 2.80
N ALA A 76 -9.07 8.14 4.05
CA ALA A 76 -7.91 8.16 4.93
C ALA A 76 -7.41 6.74 5.30
N GLY A 77 -8.31 5.74 5.33
CA GLY A 77 -8.01 4.39 5.80
C GLY A 77 -8.88 4.08 7.01
N ALA A 78 -8.29 4.05 8.21
CA ALA A 78 -9.02 3.83 9.46
C ALA A 78 -8.79 4.98 10.45
N ALA A 79 -9.75 5.19 11.34
CA ALA A 79 -9.66 6.14 12.43
C ALA A 79 -10.47 5.64 13.64
N TYR A 80 -10.10 6.08 14.83
CA TYR A 80 -10.92 5.98 16.04
C TYR A 80 -11.13 7.39 16.60
N GLY A 81 -12.35 7.90 16.44
CA GLY A 81 -12.69 9.26 16.87
C GLY A 81 -11.71 10.31 16.32
N ASP A 82 -11.37 11.28 17.16
CA ASP A 82 -10.27 12.23 16.96
C ASP A 82 -8.95 11.77 17.59
N ASP A 83 -8.96 10.72 18.41
CA ASP A 83 -7.80 10.25 19.19
C ASP A 83 -6.74 9.52 18.33
N ASP A 84 -7.18 8.70 17.38
CA ASP A 84 -6.26 7.85 16.60
C ASP A 84 -6.57 7.89 15.11
N GLN A 85 -5.59 8.38 14.35
CA GLN A 85 -5.64 8.43 12.89
C GLN A 85 -4.65 7.41 12.32
N MET A 86 -5.15 6.43 11.58
CA MET A 86 -4.36 5.34 10.99
C MET A 86 -4.30 5.52 9.47
N ASP A 87 -3.85 6.70 9.08
CA ASP A 87 -3.82 7.16 7.71
C ASP A 87 -2.93 6.26 6.84
N SER A 88 -3.49 5.82 5.73
CA SER A 88 -2.85 5.04 4.66
C SER A 88 -3.19 5.60 3.28
N ASN A 89 -3.62 6.87 3.24
CA ASN A 89 -3.96 7.64 2.06
C ASN A 89 -2.72 8.25 1.37
N TYR A 90 -1.70 7.43 1.20
CA TYR A 90 -0.50 7.75 0.43
C TYR A 90 -0.09 6.52 -0.38
N PRO A 91 0.70 6.68 -1.46
CA PRO A 91 0.97 5.58 -2.37
C PRO A 91 1.89 4.57 -1.69
N ILE A 92 1.38 3.39 -1.37
CA ILE A 92 2.19 2.29 -0.86
C ILE A 92 2.49 1.36 -2.03
N ILE A 93 3.75 1.30 -2.44
CA ILE A 93 4.18 0.49 -3.58
C ILE A 93 4.68 -0.87 -3.10
N ARG A 94 4.08 -1.94 -3.63
CA ARG A 94 4.60 -3.31 -3.51
C ARG A 94 5.01 -3.86 -4.87
N MET A 95 6.10 -4.60 -4.91
CA MET A 95 6.63 -5.29 -6.07
C MET A 95 6.62 -6.79 -5.80
N VAL A 96 5.97 -7.56 -6.68
CA VAL A 96 5.83 -9.02 -6.54
C VAL A 96 6.65 -9.70 -7.62
N SER A 97 7.63 -10.52 -7.22
CA SER A 97 8.44 -11.31 -8.16
C SER A 97 7.62 -12.44 -8.78
N GLY A 98 8.12 -13.03 -9.88
CA GLY A 98 7.52 -14.25 -10.46
C GLY A 98 7.47 -15.46 -9.52
N SER A 99 8.30 -15.47 -8.46
CA SER A 99 8.25 -16.48 -7.39
C SER A 99 7.29 -16.15 -6.24
N GLY A 100 6.58 -15.02 -6.31
CA GLY A 100 5.63 -14.57 -5.29
C GLY A 100 6.26 -13.83 -4.11
N ARG A 101 7.55 -13.48 -4.17
CA ARG A 101 8.19 -12.66 -3.11
C ARG A 101 7.71 -11.23 -3.22
N VAL A 102 7.27 -10.66 -2.09
CA VAL A 102 6.75 -9.29 -2.01
C VAL A 102 7.82 -8.38 -1.41
N TYR A 103 8.07 -7.26 -2.08
CA TYR A 103 8.97 -6.22 -1.64
C TYR A 103 8.21 -4.89 -1.58
N TYR A 104 8.35 -4.14 -0.50
CA TYR A 104 7.80 -2.79 -0.42
C TYR A 104 8.88 -1.78 -0.79
N ALA A 105 8.52 -0.85 -1.66
CA ALA A 105 9.35 0.28 -2.06
C ALA A 105 9.04 1.48 -1.17
N ARG A 106 10.07 2.28 -0.85
CA ARG A 106 9.89 3.51 -0.09
C ARG A 106 9.43 4.61 -1.04
N THR A 107 8.35 5.31 -0.71
CA THR A 107 7.85 6.43 -1.51
C THR A 107 8.17 7.79 -0.92
N THR A 108 8.38 8.78 -1.78
CA THR A 108 8.67 10.18 -1.43
C THR A 108 8.07 11.14 -2.47
N ASN A 109 8.13 12.44 -2.20
CA ASN A 109 7.76 13.49 -3.17
C ASN A 109 6.38 13.31 -3.82
N TRP A 110 5.36 13.06 -2.99
CA TRP A 110 3.98 12.92 -3.46
C TRP A 110 3.48 14.25 -4.02
N SER A 111 3.03 14.26 -5.28
CA SER A 111 2.51 15.48 -5.91
C SER A 111 1.17 15.92 -5.35
N LYS A 112 0.45 15.01 -4.67
CA LYS A 112 -0.83 15.26 -4.00
C LYS A 112 -0.90 14.45 -2.72
N ILE A 113 -1.65 14.98 -1.75
CA ILE A 113 -2.01 14.32 -0.48
C ILE A 113 -3.53 14.26 -0.26
N SER A 114 -4.31 14.71 -1.25
CA SER A 114 -5.77 14.65 -1.21
C SER A 114 -6.29 13.24 -1.53
N ILE A 115 -7.46 12.91 -1.01
CA ILE A 115 -8.25 11.72 -1.40
C ILE A 115 -9.16 12.03 -2.59
N GLY A 116 -9.65 10.99 -3.28
CA GLY A 116 -10.76 11.10 -4.22
C GLY A 116 -10.40 10.85 -5.69
N LEU A 117 -11.36 11.14 -6.57
CA LEU A 117 -11.24 10.94 -8.01
C LEU A 117 -10.74 12.23 -8.68
N GLY A 118 -9.46 12.31 -9.08
CA GLY A 118 -9.07 13.45 -9.93
C GLY A 118 -7.59 13.67 -10.23
N GLY A 119 -7.32 13.90 -11.52
CA GLY A 119 -6.08 14.47 -12.06
C GLY A 119 -4.87 13.54 -12.04
N ALA A 120 -3.84 13.91 -12.80
CA ALA A 120 -2.56 13.21 -12.75
C ALA A 120 -1.88 13.42 -11.38
N GLU A 121 -1.21 12.39 -10.92
CA GLU A 121 -0.44 12.32 -9.69
C GLU A 121 0.91 11.67 -9.96
N THR A 122 1.93 12.09 -9.23
CA THR A 122 3.25 11.48 -9.25
C THR A 122 3.73 11.16 -7.84
N VAL A 123 4.55 10.13 -7.75
CA VAL A 123 5.27 9.72 -6.54
C VAL A 123 6.64 9.22 -6.93
N ASN A 124 7.65 9.63 -6.18
CA ASN A 124 8.96 9.02 -6.31
C ASN A 124 9.02 7.75 -5.46
N PHE A 125 9.78 6.75 -5.91
CA PHE A 125 10.09 5.61 -5.08
C PHE A 125 11.51 5.10 -5.29
N THR A 126 12.02 4.43 -4.27
CA THR A 126 13.29 3.70 -4.30
C THR A 126 13.06 2.21 -4.09
N LEU A 127 13.93 1.38 -4.68
CA LEU A 127 13.78 -0.07 -4.62
C LEU A 127 14.07 -0.58 -3.20
N ASN A 128 13.47 -1.72 -2.86
CA ASN A 128 13.92 -2.44 -1.67
C ASN A 128 15.35 -2.96 -1.91
N PRO A 129 16.30 -2.81 -0.97
CA PRO A 129 17.69 -3.27 -1.17
C PRO A 129 17.86 -4.78 -1.41
N ARG A 130 16.80 -5.58 -1.19
CA ARG A 130 16.76 -7.03 -1.45
C ARG A 130 16.15 -7.39 -2.81
N ILE A 131 15.75 -6.42 -3.62
CA ILE A 131 15.33 -6.65 -5.01
C ILE A 131 16.57 -7.02 -5.84
N SER A 132 16.36 -7.97 -6.75
CA SER A 132 17.32 -8.36 -7.78
C SER A 132 16.77 -7.95 -9.15
N PRO A 133 17.60 -7.86 -10.20
CA PRO A 133 17.10 -7.63 -11.54
C PRO A 133 16.09 -8.72 -11.97
N GLY A 134 15.10 -8.32 -12.77
CA GLY A 134 14.05 -9.21 -13.25
C GLY A 134 12.69 -8.54 -13.41
N HIS A 135 11.68 -9.33 -13.77
CA HIS A 135 10.30 -8.86 -13.91
C HIS A 135 9.55 -8.88 -12.58
N TYR A 136 8.76 -7.83 -12.34
CA TYR A 136 7.93 -7.66 -11.17
C TYR A 136 6.55 -7.13 -11.55
N ALA A 137 5.54 -7.60 -10.82
CA ALA A 137 4.25 -6.93 -10.76
C ALA A 137 4.33 -5.79 -9.75
N LEU A 138 4.38 -4.55 -10.23
CA LEU A 138 4.29 -3.34 -9.41
C LEU A 138 2.83 -3.00 -9.14
N ILE A 139 2.48 -2.83 -7.87
CA ILE A 139 1.12 -2.52 -7.42
C ILE A 139 1.18 -1.34 -6.46
N VAL A 140 0.37 -0.32 -6.69
CA VAL A 140 0.17 0.79 -5.75
C VAL A 140 -1.09 0.51 -4.95
N SER A 141 -1.04 0.69 -3.64
CA SER A 141 -2.20 0.71 -2.75
C SER A 141 -2.37 2.08 -2.12
N GLY A 142 -3.57 2.64 -2.23
CA GLY A 142 -4.00 3.81 -1.46
C GLY A 142 -5.18 3.43 -0.59
N ALA A 143 -5.06 3.58 0.73
CA ALA A 143 -6.07 3.21 1.73
C ALA A 143 -6.63 1.78 1.55
N GLY A 144 -5.75 0.81 1.27
CA GLY A 144 -6.09 -0.60 1.07
C GLY A 144 -6.67 -0.96 -0.29
N ILE A 145 -6.95 0.01 -1.16
CA ILE A 145 -7.40 -0.25 -2.52
C ILE A 145 -6.18 -0.36 -3.42
N SER A 146 -5.93 -1.57 -3.92
CA SER A 146 -4.82 -1.85 -4.84
C SER A 146 -5.17 -1.52 -6.29
N SER A 147 -4.19 -1.03 -7.05
CA SER A 147 -4.23 -0.96 -8.50
C SER A 147 -4.24 -2.36 -9.12
N ASN A 148 -4.55 -2.43 -10.42
CA ASN A 148 -4.11 -3.56 -11.24
C ASN A 148 -2.56 -3.63 -11.24
N PRO A 149 -1.97 -4.84 -11.38
CA PRO A 149 -0.54 -4.99 -11.57
C PRO A 149 -0.03 -4.24 -12.81
N PHE A 150 1.07 -3.53 -12.65
CA PHE A 150 1.86 -2.94 -13.73
C PHE A 150 3.13 -3.78 -13.89
N ASP A 151 3.35 -4.37 -15.07
CA ASP A 151 4.58 -5.12 -15.34
C ASP A 151 5.77 -4.15 -15.46
N ILE A 152 6.82 -4.42 -14.71
CA ILE A 152 8.06 -3.66 -14.76
C ILE A 152 9.25 -4.61 -14.76
N GLN A 153 10.23 -4.31 -15.62
CA GLN A 153 11.52 -4.96 -15.61
C GLN A 153 12.50 -4.07 -14.85
N ILE A 154 13.16 -4.63 -13.84
CA ILE A 154 14.25 -3.99 -13.11
C ILE A 154 15.58 -4.50 -13.67
N THR A 155 16.49 -3.58 -13.96
CA THR A 155 17.82 -3.84 -14.51
C THR A 155 18.89 -3.87 -13.42
N GLU A 156 20.10 -4.34 -13.76
CA GLU A 156 21.25 -4.31 -12.83
C GLU A 156 21.62 -2.86 -12.47
N ASP A 157 21.74 -1.98 -13.47
CA ASP A 157 22.08 -0.56 -13.28
C ASP A 157 21.10 0.18 -12.34
N GLU A 158 19.82 -0.18 -12.38
CA GLU A 158 18.79 0.36 -11.49
C GLU A 158 18.95 -0.13 -10.03
N VAL A 159 19.35 -1.39 -9.84
CA VAL A 159 19.64 -1.95 -8.51
C VAL A 159 20.94 -1.36 -7.94
N GLU A 160 21.97 -1.20 -8.77
CA GLU A 160 23.23 -0.55 -8.38
C GLU A 160 23.00 0.90 -7.99
N GLY A 161 22.17 1.63 -8.74
CA GLY A 161 21.81 3.01 -8.42
C GLY A 161 21.20 3.18 -7.02
N GLU A 162 20.48 2.19 -6.50
CA GLU A 162 19.94 2.20 -5.12
C GLU A 162 21.02 2.01 -4.06
N ARG A 163 22.11 1.28 -4.37
CA ARG A 163 23.20 1.05 -3.42
C ARG A 163 24.08 2.29 -3.24
N ASP A 164 24.07 3.18 -4.23
CA ASP A 164 24.88 4.40 -4.29
C ASP A 164 24.14 5.65 -3.77
N ASN A 165 22.89 5.50 -3.31
CA ASN A 165 21.99 6.58 -2.88
C ASN A 165 21.84 6.61 -1.34
#